data_AF-A0A5J6N7Q4-F1
#
_entry.id   AF-A0A5J6N7Q4-F1
#
_cell.length_a   1.000
_cell.length_b   1.000
_cell.length_c   1.000
_cell.angle_alpha   90.00
_cell.angle_beta   90.00
_cell.angle_gamma   90.00
#
_symmetry.space_group_name_H-M   'P 1'
#
loop_
_entity.id
_entity.type
_entity.pdbx_description
1 polymer ?
#
loop_
_entity_poly.entity_id
_entity_poly.type
_entity_poly.pdbx_seq_one_letter_code
_entity_poly.pdbx_strand_id
1 'polypeptide(L)'
;MPPLICDPQTALVATSAVSFFPVWLRDVLSAVQTLAIIAIPVVIWLLTNAIEKRRATLELARTLDHPVRDHIQRLYLYRKHEEGVRANLSQTPPNPYADGTHAFLFDSVTVLNYYEAICTEILAENLDEELLYKSIKNLVVGAMDVVLVRYSARLGADQSKNYANLVRLAKKWQSRANSYNELGAIKIPTP
;
A
#
# COMPACT_ATOMS: atom_id res chain seq x y z
N MET A 1 -10.80 -59.56 -85.64
CA MET A 1 -10.50 -58.47 -84.69
C MET A 1 -11.82 -57.95 -84.14
N PRO A 2 -12.13 -58.21 -82.86
CA PRO A 2 -12.99 -57.33 -82.06
C PRO A 2 -12.23 -56.94 -80.74
N PRO A 3 -12.83 -56.20 -79.80
CA PRO A 3 -12.70 -54.75 -79.63
C PRO A 3 -12.05 -54.37 -78.27
N LEU A 4 -11.82 -53.08 -78.00
CA LEU A 4 -11.65 -52.60 -76.62
C LEU A 4 -12.34 -51.25 -76.44
N ILE A 5 -13.50 -51.34 -75.82
CA ILE A 5 -14.32 -50.26 -75.27
C ILE A 5 -13.61 -49.82 -73.98
N CYS A 6 -13.21 -48.55 -73.87
CA CYS A 6 -12.71 -47.98 -72.62
C CYS A 6 -13.90 -47.57 -71.74
N ASP A 7 -14.03 -48.21 -70.58
CA ASP A 7 -14.95 -47.83 -69.50
C ASP A 7 -14.47 -46.56 -68.77
N PRO A 8 -15.36 -45.61 -68.44
CA PRO A 8 -15.04 -44.42 -67.65
C PRO A 8 -15.22 -44.69 -66.14
N GLN A 9 -14.63 -45.77 -65.60
CA GLN A 9 -14.73 -46.10 -64.17
C GLN A 9 -13.46 -45.84 -63.35
N THR A 10 -12.49 -45.09 -63.89
CA THR A 10 -11.28 -44.69 -63.15
C THR A 10 -11.10 -43.18 -63.13
N ALA A 11 -12.13 -42.45 -62.72
CA ALA A 11 -11.93 -41.13 -62.13
C ALA A 11 -12.11 -41.28 -60.61
N LEU A 12 -10.95 -41.53 -59.98
CA LEU A 12 -10.67 -41.39 -58.56
C LEU A 12 -11.83 -40.80 -57.75
N VAL A 13 -12.38 -41.66 -56.90
CA VAL A 13 -12.97 -41.29 -55.62
C VAL A 13 -11.98 -40.35 -54.92
N ALA A 14 -12.18 -39.05 -55.07
CA ALA A 14 -11.62 -38.06 -54.16
C ALA A 14 -12.31 -38.33 -52.83
N THR A 15 -11.67 -39.18 -52.04
CA THR A 15 -11.96 -39.44 -50.64
C THR A 15 -12.22 -38.11 -49.95
N SER A 16 -13.49 -37.83 -49.70
CA SER A 16 -13.94 -36.94 -48.67
C SER A 16 -13.44 -37.52 -47.35
N ALA A 17 -12.22 -37.17 -46.97
CA ALA A 17 -11.74 -37.30 -45.61
C ALA A 17 -12.55 -36.30 -44.76
N VAL A 18 -13.80 -36.65 -44.48
CA VAL A 18 -14.56 -36.06 -43.39
C VAL A 18 -13.79 -36.48 -42.15
N SER A 19 -12.97 -35.56 -41.64
CA SER A 19 -12.37 -35.67 -40.34
C SER A 19 -13.49 -35.84 -39.32
N PHE A 20 -13.79 -37.09 -38.99
CA PHE A 20 -14.61 -37.46 -37.84
C PHE A 20 -13.85 -37.01 -36.60
N PHE A 21 -13.97 -35.73 -36.27
CA PHE A 21 -13.63 -35.25 -34.95
C PHE A 21 -14.56 -35.99 -33.98
N PRO A 22 -14.01 -36.77 -33.04
CA PRO A 22 -14.84 -37.49 -32.08
C PRO A 22 -15.72 -36.50 -31.32
N VAL A 23 -17.01 -36.81 -31.15
CA VAL A 23 -17.98 -35.95 -30.44
C VAL A 23 -17.45 -35.56 -29.05
N TRP A 24 -16.77 -36.48 -28.37
CA TRP A 24 -16.13 -36.22 -27.07
C TRP A 24 -15.04 -35.13 -27.11
N LEU A 25 -14.31 -34.98 -28.23
CA LEU A 25 -13.29 -33.94 -28.38
C LEU A 25 -13.95 -32.56 -28.53
N ARG A 26 -15.13 -32.50 -29.18
CA ARG A 26 -15.93 -31.27 -29.32
C ARG A 26 -16.53 -30.83 -27.99
N ASP A 27 -16.98 -31.78 -27.18
CA ASP A 27 -17.52 -31.52 -25.84
C ASP A 27 -16.43 -31.09 -24.84
N VAL A 28 -15.23 -31.67 -24.94
CA VAL A 28 -14.07 -31.20 -24.16
C VAL A 28 -13.64 -29.80 -24.58
N LEU A 29 -13.61 -29.50 -25.89
CA LEU A 29 -13.27 -28.16 -26.38
C LEU A 29 -14.29 -27.11 -25.93
N SER A 30 -15.58 -27.43 -25.97
CA SER A 30 -16.65 -26.50 -25.55
C SER A 30 -16.63 -26.27 -24.03
N ALA A 31 -16.35 -27.30 -23.23
CA ALA A 31 -16.19 -27.17 -21.79
C ALA A 31 -14.97 -26.30 -21.42
N VAL A 32 -13.83 -26.48 -22.09
CA VAL A 32 -12.64 -25.64 -21.91
C VAL A 32 -12.90 -24.19 -22.34
N GLN A 33 -13.59 -23.97 -23.45
CA GLN A 33 -14.00 -22.63 -23.89
C GLN A 33 -14.94 -21.95 -22.89
N THR A 34 -15.90 -22.68 -22.34
CA THR A 34 -16.85 -22.14 -21.36
C THR A 34 -16.15 -21.78 -20.04
N LEU A 35 -15.26 -22.64 -19.56
CA LEU A 35 -14.41 -22.34 -18.40
C LEU A 35 -13.50 -21.14 -18.65
N ALA A 36 -12.92 -21.02 -19.84
CA ALA A 36 -12.10 -19.86 -20.23
C ALA A 36 -12.93 -18.56 -20.28
N ILE A 37 -14.16 -18.59 -20.81
CA ILE A 37 -15.05 -17.42 -20.86
C ILE A 37 -15.40 -16.91 -19.45
N ILE A 38 -15.48 -17.77 -18.45
CA ILE A 38 -15.75 -17.37 -17.06
C ILE A 38 -14.45 -16.98 -16.34
N ALA A 39 -13.38 -17.75 -16.52
CA ALA A 39 -12.12 -17.53 -15.81
C ALA A 39 -11.38 -16.29 -16.30
N ILE A 40 -11.37 -16.00 -17.61
CA ILE A 40 -10.65 -14.86 -18.18
C ILE A 40 -11.15 -13.52 -17.61
N PRO A 41 -12.46 -13.20 -17.58
CA PRO A 41 -12.95 -11.97 -16.96
C PRO A 41 -12.64 -11.86 -15.47
N VAL A 42 -12.73 -12.97 -14.73
CA VAL A 42 -12.40 -12.99 -13.29
C VAL A 42 -10.91 -12.70 -13.07
N VAL A 43 -10.03 -13.33 -13.85
CA VAL A 43 -8.58 -13.09 -13.77
C VAL A 43 -8.25 -11.67 -14.21
N ILE A 44 -8.86 -11.16 -15.28
CA ILE A 44 -8.70 -9.76 -15.71
C ILE A 44 -9.14 -8.82 -14.60
N TRP A 45 -10.31 -9.02 -13.99
CA TRP A 45 -10.83 -8.20 -12.90
C TRP A 45 -9.88 -8.19 -11.70
N LEU A 46 -9.39 -9.35 -11.27
CA LEU A 46 -8.40 -9.47 -10.20
C LEU A 46 -7.09 -8.73 -10.53
N LEU A 47 -6.61 -8.85 -11.77
CA LEU A 47 -5.40 -8.16 -12.23
C LEU A 47 -5.60 -6.63 -12.27
N THR A 48 -6.73 -6.13 -12.77
CA THR A 48 -7.05 -4.70 -12.76
C THR A 48 -7.12 -4.15 -11.34
N ASN A 49 -7.81 -4.85 -10.42
CA ASN A 49 -7.86 -4.43 -9.01
C ASN A 49 -6.47 -4.37 -8.37
N ALA A 50 -5.61 -5.36 -8.66
CA ALA A 50 -4.24 -5.36 -8.14
C ALA A 50 -3.40 -4.21 -8.70
N ILE A 51 -3.55 -3.89 -9.99
CA ILE A 51 -2.87 -2.76 -10.65
C ILE A 51 -3.37 -1.43 -10.08
N GLU A 52 -4.67 -1.27 -9.90
CA GLU A 52 -5.30 -0.07 -9.33
C GLU A 52 -4.83 0.17 -7.89
N LYS A 53 -4.88 -0.86 -7.03
CA LYS A 53 -4.34 -0.78 -5.67
C LYS A 53 -2.87 -0.37 -5.67
N ARG A 54 -2.05 -0.95 -6.55
CA ARG A 54 -0.63 -0.60 -6.64
C ARG A 54 -0.40 0.83 -7.13
N ARG A 55 -1.19 1.32 -8.10
CA ARG A 55 -1.12 2.71 -8.56
C ARG A 55 -1.50 3.69 -7.45
N ALA A 56 -2.62 3.45 -6.77
CA ALA A 56 -3.06 4.25 -5.64
C ALA A 56 -2.00 4.28 -4.52
N THR A 57 -1.36 3.14 -4.26
CA THR A 57 -0.27 3.05 -3.27
C THR A 57 0.96 3.85 -3.68
N LEU A 58 1.37 3.79 -4.95
CA LEU A 58 2.49 4.57 -5.46
C LEU A 58 2.20 6.08 -5.47
N GLU A 59 0.97 6.47 -5.78
CA GLU A 59 0.52 7.85 -5.72
C GLU A 59 0.55 8.38 -4.28
N LEU A 60 0.03 7.60 -3.33
CA LEU A 60 0.12 7.94 -1.92
C LEU A 60 1.58 8.05 -1.45
N ALA A 61 2.43 7.09 -1.82
CA ALA A 61 3.86 7.13 -1.47
C ALA A 61 4.57 8.38 -2.02
N ARG A 62 4.14 8.91 -3.17
CA ARG A 62 4.64 10.18 -3.71
C ARG A 62 4.11 11.39 -2.95
N THR A 63 2.84 11.36 -2.54
CA THR A 63 2.24 12.48 -1.79
C THR A 63 2.72 12.54 -0.34
N LEU A 64 3.24 11.43 0.20
CA LEU A 64 3.85 11.31 1.53
C LEU A 64 5.08 12.21 1.78
N ASP A 65 5.81 12.64 0.74
CA ASP A 65 7.08 13.36 0.92
C ASP A 65 6.91 14.90 1.05
N HIS A 66 5.74 15.47 0.74
CA HIS A 66 5.62 16.91 0.47
C HIS A 66 4.76 17.77 1.41
N PRO A 67 3.55 17.39 1.85
CA PRO A 67 2.62 18.36 2.46
C PRO A 67 2.91 18.66 3.94
N VAL A 68 3.57 17.74 4.66
CA VAL A 68 3.84 17.88 6.10
C VAL A 68 5.31 17.97 6.47
N ARG A 69 6.21 17.92 5.47
CA ARG A 69 7.66 17.88 5.70
C ARG A 69 8.13 19.06 6.53
N ASP A 70 7.70 20.27 6.21
CA ASP A 70 8.11 21.48 6.93
C ASP A 70 7.62 21.48 8.39
N HIS A 71 6.41 20.99 8.63
CA HIS A 71 5.86 20.83 9.98
C HIS A 71 6.68 19.80 10.78
N ILE A 72 6.99 18.65 10.19
CA ILE A 72 7.83 17.61 10.80
C ILE A 72 9.23 18.15 11.10
N GLN A 73 9.83 18.91 10.18
CA GLN A 73 11.14 19.50 10.37
C GLN A 73 11.16 20.49 11.53
N ARG A 74 10.13 21.35 11.66
CA ARG A 74 10.02 22.26 12.81
C ARG A 74 9.82 21.52 14.13
N LEU A 75 8.97 20.49 14.16
CA LEU A 75 8.79 19.64 15.35
C LEU A 75 10.10 18.94 15.75
N TYR A 76 10.90 18.51 14.78
CA TYR A 76 12.21 17.92 15.01
C TYR A 76 13.23 18.93 15.55
N LEU A 77 13.29 20.14 14.97
CA LEU A 77 14.16 21.21 15.46
C LEU A 77 13.78 21.62 16.88
N TYR A 78 12.49 21.70 17.18
CA TYR A 78 12.01 21.97 18.52
C TYR A 78 12.42 20.90 19.52
N ARG A 79 12.30 19.62 19.13
CA ARG A 79 12.81 18.51 19.94
C ARG A 79 14.30 18.66 20.24
N LYS A 80 15.12 18.98 19.24
CA LYS A 80 16.56 19.21 19.45
C LYS A 80 16.84 20.39 20.37
N HIS A 81 16.07 21.47 20.26
CA HIS A 81 16.14 22.59 21.20
C HIS A 81 15.79 22.13 22.62
N GLU A 82 14.67 21.41 22.84
CA GLU A 82 14.30 20.88 24.16
C GLU A 82 15.37 19.94 24.75
N GLU A 83 15.96 19.06 23.92
CA GLU A 83 17.05 18.18 24.33
C GLU A 83 18.32 18.97 24.70
N GLY A 84 18.67 20.00 23.94
CA GLY A 84 19.81 20.89 24.23
C GLY A 84 19.63 21.69 25.51
N VAL A 85 18.41 22.20 25.75
CA VAL A 85 18.05 22.88 27.02
C VAL A 85 18.17 21.90 28.19
N ARG A 86 17.61 20.69 28.08
CA ARG A 86 17.68 19.69 29.16
C ARG A 86 19.11 19.26 29.46
N ALA A 87 19.95 19.16 28.44
CA ALA A 87 21.35 18.76 28.57
C ALA A 87 22.30 19.92 28.94
N ASN A 88 21.77 21.14 29.17
CA ASN A 88 22.55 22.35 29.46
C ASN A 88 23.70 22.57 28.47
N LEU A 89 23.46 22.31 27.18
CA LEU A 89 24.49 22.45 26.15
C LEU A 89 24.78 23.93 25.87
N SER A 90 26.06 24.27 25.79
CA SER A 90 26.54 25.62 25.47
C SER A 90 26.12 26.11 24.07
N GLN A 91 25.73 25.19 23.18
CA GLN A 91 25.12 25.49 21.88
C GLN A 91 23.77 24.78 21.76
N THR A 92 22.72 25.42 22.25
CA THR A 92 21.35 24.93 22.07
C THR A 92 20.81 25.45 20.73
N PRO A 93 20.25 24.59 19.85
CA PRO A 93 19.61 25.02 18.59
C PRO A 93 18.50 26.03 18.84
N PRO A 94 18.25 27.01 17.96
CA PRO A 94 17.18 28.00 18.18
C PRO A 94 15.81 27.33 18.26
N ASN A 95 14.93 27.86 19.12
CA ASN A 95 13.54 27.43 19.21
C ASN A 95 12.76 27.90 17.96
N PRO A 96 12.25 26.99 17.10
CA PRO A 96 11.49 27.34 15.89
C PRO A 96 10.09 27.92 16.16
N TYR A 97 9.67 28.00 17.43
CA TYR A 97 8.37 28.54 17.85
C TYR A 97 8.52 29.81 18.71
N ALA A 98 9.71 30.40 18.81
CA ALA A 98 9.94 31.57 19.67
C ALA A 98 9.42 32.89 19.08
N ASP A 99 9.33 32.98 17.75
CA ASP A 99 8.94 34.18 17.01
C ASP A 99 7.42 34.35 16.86
N GLY A 100 6.63 33.32 17.22
CA GLY A 100 5.17 33.33 17.11
C GLY A 100 4.62 33.12 15.69
N THR A 101 5.50 33.00 14.68
CA THR A 101 5.10 32.73 13.28
C THR A 101 4.50 31.34 13.13
N HIS A 102 4.96 30.40 13.94
CA HIS A 102 4.51 29.02 13.96
C HIS A 102 4.07 28.61 15.36
N ALA A 103 3.12 27.68 15.45
CA ALA A 103 2.63 27.15 16.72
C ALA A 103 2.86 25.63 16.80
N PHE A 104 3.51 25.19 17.89
CA PHE A 104 3.77 23.77 18.14
C PHE A 104 2.50 22.91 18.06
N LEU A 105 1.41 23.38 18.67
CA LEU A 105 0.14 22.66 18.67
C LEU A 105 -0.44 22.56 17.26
N PHE A 106 -0.34 23.62 16.46
CA PHE A 106 -0.82 23.63 15.08
C PHE A 106 -0.03 22.66 14.20
N ASP A 107 1.31 22.69 14.29
CA ASP A 107 2.16 21.75 13.56
C ASP A 107 1.88 20.29 13.97
N SER A 108 1.70 20.05 15.27
CA SER A 108 1.37 18.72 15.79
C SER A 108 0.06 18.19 15.23
N VAL A 109 -1.01 19.01 15.27
CA VAL A 109 -2.33 18.64 14.72
C VAL A 109 -2.25 18.39 13.22
N THR A 110 -1.52 19.24 12.49
CA THR A 110 -1.38 19.11 11.03
C THR A 110 -0.74 17.77 10.66
N VAL A 111 0.35 17.40 11.36
CA VAL A 111 1.02 16.12 11.15
C VAL A 111 0.13 14.94 11.54
N LEU A 112 -0.56 15.02 12.68
CA LEU A 112 -1.43 13.94 13.15
C LEU A 112 -2.64 13.73 12.24
N ASN A 113 -3.31 14.79 11.82
CA ASN A 113 -4.45 14.72 10.89
C ASN A 113 -4.03 14.12 9.54
N TYR A 114 -2.84 14.50 9.06
CA TYR A 114 -2.30 13.96 7.82
C TYR A 114 -2.09 12.43 7.90
N TYR A 115 -1.42 11.96 8.95
CA TYR A 115 -1.21 10.52 9.12
C TYR A 115 -2.49 9.76 9.47
N GLU A 116 -3.46 10.37 10.15
CA GLU A 116 -4.78 9.76 10.39
C GLU A 116 -5.54 9.52 9.08
N ALA A 117 -5.52 10.48 8.15
CA ALA A 117 -6.13 10.32 6.83
C ALA A 117 -5.45 9.18 6.04
N ILE A 118 -4.11 9.14 6.03
CA ILE A 118 -3.35 8.04 5.41
C ILE A 118 -3.72 6.69 6.04
N CYS A 119 -3.74 6.60 7.38
CA CYS A 119 -4.05 5.36 8.07
C CYS A 119 -5.48 4.89 7.78
N THR A 120 -6.41 5.81 7.57
CA THR A 120 -7.79 5.51 7.17
C THR A 120 -7.83 4.83 5.80
N GLU A 121 -7.12 5.37 4.81
CA GLU A 121 -7.04 4.78 3.46
C GLU A 121 -6.38 3.39 3.46
N ILE A 122 -5.35 3.20 4.29
CA ILE A 122 -4.68 1.89 4.44
C ILE A 122 -5.64 0.87 5.04
N LEU A 123 -6.34 1.25 6.10
CA LEU A 123 -7.28 0.37 6.81
C LEU A 123 -8.55 0.09 6.01
N ALA A 124 -8.87 0.90 5.00
CA ALA A 124 -9.94 0.64 4.03
C ALA A 124 -9.57 -0.43 2.99
N GLU A 125 -8.36 -1.02 3.04
CA GLU A 125 -7.86 -2.04 2.10
C GLU A 125 -7.80 -1.60 0.63
N ASN A 126 -7.87 -0.30 0.37
CA ASN A 126 -7.72 0.30 -0.96
C ASN A 126 -6.25 0.32 -1.43
N LEU A 127 -5.32 -0.01 -0.54
CA LEU A 127 -3.88 0.13 -0.73
C LEU A 127 -3.13 -1.15 -0.39
N ASP A 128 -1.92 -1.29 -0.92
CA ASP A 128 -1.00 -2.37 -0.60
C ASP A 128 -0.31 -2.07 0.74
N GLU A 129 -0.85 -2.63 1.83
CA GLU A 129 -0.32 -2.46 3.18
C GLU A 129 1.13 -2.94 3.31
N GLU A 130 1.54 -3.98 2.57
CA GLU A 130 2.89 -4.55 2.68
C GLU A 130 3.94 -3.57 2.15
N LEU A 131 3.65 -2.96 0.99
CA LEU A 131 4.52 -1.96 0.40
C LEU A 131 4.62 -0.72 1.31
N LEU A 132 3.49 -0.30 1.90
CA LEU A 132 3.45 0.85 2.81
C LEU A 132 4.16 0.57 4.14
N TYR A 133 3.99 -0.63 4.71
CA TYR A 133 4.72 -1.03 5.91
C TYR A 133 6.24 -0.89 5.70
N LYS A 134 6.76 -1.35 4.57
CA LYS A 134 8.20 -1.23 4.27
C LYS A 134 8.67 0.21 4.07
N SER A 135 7.80 1.06 3.54
CA SER A 135 8.16 2.42 3.14
C SER A 135 7.99 3.46 4.26
N ILE A 136 6.92 3.37 5.05
CA ILE A 136 6.49 4.44 5.95
C ILE A 136 6.21 3.99 7.40
N LYS A 137 6.50 2.74 7.79
CA LYS A 137 6.22 2.27 9.16
C LYS A 137 6.78 3.19 10.23
N ASN A 138 8.02 3.65 10.08
CA ASN A 138 8.69 4.49 11.08
C ASN A 138 8.01 5.86 11.22
N LEU A 139 7.42 6.38 10.14
CA LEU A 139 6.70 7.65 10.17
C LEU A 139 5.38 7.50 10.90
N VAL A 140 4.60 6.45 10.59
CA VAL A 140 3.31 6.18 11.25
C VAL A 140 3.50 5.86 12.73
N VAL A 141 4.48 5.00 13.07
CA VAL A 141 4.81 4.69 14.46
C VAL A 141 5.35 5.92 15.18
N GLY A 142 6.23 6.72 14.55
CA GLY A 142 6.75 7.95 15.13
C GLY A 142 5.67 9.03 15.36
N ALA A 143 4.69 9.14 14.47
CA ALA A 143 3.54 10.03 14.66
C ALA A 143 2.73 9.65 15.91
N MET A 144 2.53 8.35 16.15
CA MET A 144 1.88 7.85 17.37
C MET A 144 2.79 8.03 18.61
N ASP A 145 3.99 7.47 18.62
CA ASP A 145 4.83 7.37 19.82
C ASP A 145 5.45 8.71 20.24
N VAL A 146 5.64 9.64 19.30
CA VAL A 146 6.31 10.92 19.57
C VAL A 146 5.32 12.08 19.48
N VAL A 147 4.69 12.26 18.32
CA VAL A 147 3.89 13.48 18.07
C VAL A 147 2.62 13.47 18.90
N LEU A 148 1.85 12.38 18.87
CA LEU A 148 0.60 12.25 19.61
C LEU A 148 0.80 12.29 21.13
N VAL A 149 1.83 11.61 21.63
CA VAL A 149 2.18 11.62 23.06
C VAL A 149 2.50 13.04 23.53
N ARG A 150 3.35 13.75 22.79
CA ARG A 150 3.73 15.14 23.14
C ARG A 150 2.55 16.10 23.00
N TYR A 151 1.73 15.94 21.96
CA TYR A 151 0.52 16.73 21.76
C TYR A 151 -0.45 16.55 22.93
N SER A 152 -0.71 15.30 23.33
CA SER A 152 -1.57 14.98 24.47
C SER A 152 -1.02 15.54 25.79
N ALA A 153 0.30 15.43 26.02
CA ALA A 153 0.95 15.98 27.20
C ALA A 153 0.83 17.51 27.27
N ARG A 154 0.91 18.21 26.13
CA ARG A 154 0.78 19.68 26.07
C ARG A 154 -0.67 20.15 26.28
N LEU A 155 -1.65 19.38 25.85
CA LEU A 155 -3.06 19.66 26.11
C LEU A 155 -3.53 19.23 27.50
N GLY A 156 -2.76 18.39 28.20
CA GLY A 156 -3.15 17.82 29.49
C GLY A 156 -4.27 16.79 29.41
N ALA A 157 -4.56 16.26 28.21
CA ALA A 157 -5.61 15.28 27.98
C ALA A 157 -5.20 14.30 26.87
N ASP A 158 -5.51 13.01 27.06
CA ASP A 158 -5.23 11.97 26.08
C ASP A 158 -6.04 12.17 24.79
N GLN A 159 -5.32 12.40 23.68
CA GLN A 159 -5.91 12.64 22.36
C GLN A 159 -6.01 11.37 21.52
N SER A 160 -5.62 10.20 22.05
CA SER A 160 -5.58 8.93 21.29
C SER A 160 -6.92 8.56 20.66
N LYS A 161 -8.05 8.99 21.25
CA LYS A 161 -9.39 8.76 20.71
C LYS A 161 -9.67 9.53 19.42
N ASN A 162 -9.06 10.70 19.24
CA ASN A 162 -9.23 11.53 18.05
C ASN A 162 -8.44 11.00 16.85
N TYR A 163 -7.48 10.10 17.10
CA TYR A 163 -6.55 9.53 16.11
C TYR A 163 -6.61 8.00 16.14
N ALA A 164 -7.83 7.46 16.11
CA ALA A 164 -8.07 6.04 16.35
C ALA A 164 -7.47 5.14 15.26
N ASN A 165 -7.49 5.57 13.98
CA ASN A 165 -6.93 4.77 12.90
C ASN A 165 -5.41 4.76 12.93
N LEU A 166 -4.80 5.91 13.21
CA LEU A 166 -3.36 6.03 13.44
C LEU A 166 -2.92 5.09 14.57
N VAL A 167 -3.57 5.17 15.73
CA VAL A 167 -3.25 4.33 16.89
C VAL A 167 -3.43 2.84 16.56
N ARG A 168 -4.52 2.47 15.87
CA ARG A 168 -4.80 1.09 15.48
C ARG A 168 -3.72 0.54 14.54
N LEU A 169 -3.39 1.27 13.48
CA LEU A 169 -2.43 0.83 12.48
C LEU A 169 -1.00 0.81 13.03
N ALA A 170 -0.61 1.86 13.76
CA ALA A 170 0.72 1.94 14.38
C ALA A 170 0.95 0.79 15.37
N LYS A 171 -0.03 0.46 16.22
CA LYS A 171 0.06 -0.71 17.12
C LYS A 171 0.15 -2.03 16.36
N LYS A 172 -0.63 -2.20 15.28
CA LYS A 172 -0.55 -3.38 14.40
C LYS A 172 0.87 -3.53 13.84
N TRP A 173 1.44 -2.45 13.32
CA TRP A 173 2.77 -2.43 12.72
C TRP A 173 3.90 -2.57 13.75
N GLN A 174 3.76 -2.00 14.95
CA GLN A 174 4.71 -2.17 16.05
C GLN A 174 4.73 -3.62 16.54
N SER A 175 3.55 -4.23 16.72
CA SER A 175 3.43 -5.66 17.06
C SER A 175 4.09 -6.54 16.00
N ARG A 176 3.83 -6.23 14.71
CA ARG A 176 4.48 -6.89 13.59
C ARG A 176 6.01 -6.78 13.67
N ALA A 177 6.56 -5.57 13.81
CA ALA A 177 8.01 -5.36 13.91
C ALA A 177 8.64 -6.16 15.06
N ASN A 178 7.98 -6.19 16.22
CA ASN A 178 8.42 -6.96 17.38
C ASN A 178 8.40 -8.47 17.13
N SER A 179 7.37 -8.98 16.43
CA SER A 179 7.25 -10.41 16.12
C SER A 179 8.32 -10.94 15.16
N TYR A 180 8.86 -10.08 14.29
CA TYR A 180 9.87 -10.45 13.30
C TYR A 180 11.32 -10.27 13.79
N ASN A 181 11.56 -9.89 15.06
CA ASN A 181 12.89 -9.49 15.54
C ASN A 181 13.56 -8.46 14.59
N GLU A 182 12.76 -7.58 13.97
CA GLU A 182 13.26 -6.43 13.20
C GLU A 182 13.78 -5.37 14.19
N LEU A 183 14.78 -5.74 15.00
CA LEU A 183 15.46 -4.89 15.97
C LEU A 183 16.40 -3.93 15.25
N GLY A 184 15.80 -2.99 14.53
CA GLY A 184 16.33 -1.67 14.25
C GLY A 184 15.46 -0.59 14.88
N ALA A 185 14.64 -0.94 15.88
CA ALA A 185 13.84 0.01 16.62
C ALA A 185 14.79 1.04 17.26
N ILE A 186 14.84 2.22 16.65
CA ILE A 186 15.44 3.40 17.24
C ILE A 186 14.76 3.53 18.61
N LYS A 187 15.50 3.25 19.68
CA LYS A 187 15.03 3.49 21.05
C LYS A 187 14.74 4.99 21.13
N ILE A 188 13.47 5.36 21.04
CA ILE A 188 13.03 6.71 21.37
C ILE A 188 13.22 6.80 22.90
N PRO A 189 14.12 7.66 23.40
CA PRO A 189 14.26 7.83 24.84
C PRO A 189 12.92 8.34 25.39
N THR A 190 12.38 7.58 26.34
CA THR A 190 11.20 7.98 27.12
C THR A 190 11.50 9.25 27.93
N PRO A 191 10.48 10.11 28.14
CA PRO A 191 10.63 11.34 28.92
C PRO A 191 11.07 11.09 30.37
#